data_AF-A0AAE3ADP9-F1
#
_entry.id   AF-A0AAE3ADP9-F1
#
_cell.length_a   1.000
_cell.length_b   1.000
_cell.length_c   1.000
_cell.angle_alpha   90.00
_cell.angle_beta   90.00
_cell.angle_gamma   90.00
#
_symmetry.space_group_name_H-M   'P 1'
#
loop_
_entity.id
_entity.type
_entity.pdbx_description
1 polymer ?
#
loop_
_entity_poly.entity_id
_entity_poly.type
_entity_poly.pdbx_seq_one_letter_code
_entity_poly.pdbx_strand_id
1 'polypeptide(L)'
;MSYENWKDRIGTFEVMDVRGKKLDFFPALKAKAAALKNGEGLHIIQTFEPVPLYPVLALMGFEHHTEKVSGSEYHVWFYRVRKGE
;
A
#
# COMPACT_ATOMS: atom_id res chain seq x y z
N MET A 1 11.23 9.46 -1.70
CA MET A 1 10.77 10.43 -2.70
C MET A 1 9.35 10.83 -2.30
N SER A 2 8.98 12.10 -2.40
CA SER A 2 7.68 12.55 -1.88
C SER A 2 6.52 11.92 -2.66
N TYR A 3 5.37 11.76 -2.01
CA TYR A 3 4.09 11.34 -2.61
C TYR A 3 3.79 12.03 -3.95
N GLU A 4 4.20 13.30 -4.06
CA GLU A 4 4.07 14.11 -5.28
C GLU A 4 4.69 13.50 -6.54
N ASN A 5 5.73 12.66 -6.40
CA ASN A 5 6.41 12.03 -7.53
C ASN A 5 5.61 10.89 -8.17
N TRP A 6 4.68 10.28 -7.43
CA TRP A 6 3.94 9.11 -7.88
C TRP A 6 2.42 9.22 -7.68
N LYS A 7 1.93 10.35 -7.13
CA LYS A 7 0.49 10.64 -6.99
C LYS A 7 -0.28 10.56 -8.31
N ASP A 8 0.35 10.87 -9.44
CA ASP A 8 -0.29 10.75 -10.76
C ASP A 8 -0.50 9.29 -11.17
N ARG A 9 0.33 8.38 -10.63
CA ARG A 9 0.30 6.95 -10.92
C ARG A 9 -0.64 6.18 -10.02
N ILE A 10 -1.20 6.79 -8.97
CA ILE A 10 -2.09 6.08 -8.03
C ILE A 10 -3.32 5.51 -8.72
N GLY A 11 -3.77 6.13 -9.83
CA GLY A 11 -4.87 5.62 -10.64
C GLY A 11 -4.57 4.29 -11.35
N THR A 12 -3.29 3.91 -11.47
CA THR A 12 -2.87 2.62 -12.04
C THR A 12 -2.57 1.59 -10.95
N PHE A 13 -2.71 1.93 -9.67
CA PHE A 13 -2.38 1.01 -8.58
C PHE A 13 -3.49 -0.01 -8.42
N GLU A 14 -3.11 -1.23 -8.04
CA GLU A 14 -4.09 -2.26 -7.79
C GLU A 14 -4.83 -1.98 -6.47
N VAL A 15 -6.13 -1.75 -6.57
CA VAL A 15 -6.98 -1.45 -5.42
C VAL A 15 -7.37 -2.73 -4.69
N MET A 16 -7.05 -2.79 -3.41
CA MET A 16 -7.40 -3.86 -2.48
C MET A 16 -8.30 -3.31 -1.39
N ASP A 17 -9.60 -3.50 -1.54
CA ASP A 17 -10.56 -3.23 -0.48
C ASP A 17 -10.57 -4.38 0.54
N VAL A 18 -10.11 -4.08 1.75
CA VAL A 18 -10.01 -5.02 2.87
C VAL A 18 -10.83 -4.53 4.07
N ARG A 19 -11.73 -3.56 3.87
CA ARG A 19 -12.64 -3.06 4.91
C ARG A 19 -13.44 -4.22 5.52
N GLY A 20 -13.46 -4.29 6.85
CA GLY A 20 -14.13 -5.36 7.60
C GLY A 20 -13.38 -6.70 7.64
N LYS A 21 -12.25 -6.83 6.92
CA LYS A 21 -11.32 -7.96 7.11
C LYS A 21 -10.29 -7.60 8.18
N LYS A 22 -10.02 -8.54 9.08
CA LYS A 22 -8.88 -8.48 10.01
C LYS A 22 -7.56 -8.62 9.23
N LEU A 23 -6.43 -8.70 9.92
CA LEU A 23 -5.07 -8.80 9.35
C LEU A 23 -4.81 -10.05 8.49
N ASP A 24 -5.81 -10.92 8.27
CA ASP A 24 -5.72 -12.11 7.43
C ASP A 24 -5.41 -11.83 5.94
N PHE A 25 -5.57 -10.60 5.46
CA PHE A 25 -5.17 -10.22 4.10
C PHE A 25 -3.66 -10.01 3.94
N PHE A 26 -2.90 -9.98 5.04
CA PHE A 26 -1.48 -9.64 5.02
C PHE A 26 -0.61 -10.59 4.18
N PRO A 27 -0.79 -11.93 4.25
CA PRO A 27 -0.05 -12.85 3.38
C PRO A 27 -0.34 -12.61 1.89
N ALA A 28 -1.61 -12.37 1.54
CA ALA A 28 -2.01 -12.10 0.16
C ALA A 28 -1.44 -10.76 -0.34
N LEU A 29 -1.46 -9.72 0.51
CA LEU A 29 -0.85 -8.43 0.23
C LEU A 29 0.65 -8.56 -0.01
N LYS A 30 1.37 -9.30 0.85
CA LYS A 30 2.81 -9.54 0.68
C LYS A 30 3.11 -10.26 -0.63
N ALA A 31 2.33 -11.27 -0.98
CA ALA A 31 2.50 -12.01 -2.23
C ALA A 31 2.30 -11.10 -3.44
N LYS A 32 1.27 -10.24 -3.43
CA LYS A 32 1.04 -9.21 -4.45
C LYS A 32 2.19 -8.21 -4.51
N ALA A 33 2.59 -7.65 -3.36
CA ALA A 33 3.71 -6.72 -3.27
C ALA A 33 5.03 -7.31 -3.80
N ALA A 34 5.30 -8.59 -3.54
CA ALA A 34 6.48 -9.27 -4.06
C ALA A 34 6.45 -9.38 -5.59
N ALA A 35 5.27 -9.57 -6.19
CA ALA A 35 5.09 -9.73 -7.63
C ALA A 35 5.15 -8.40 -8.42
N LEU A 36 4.88 -7.25 -7.79
CA LEU A 36 4.91 -5.94 -8.45
C LEU A 36 6.29 -5.57 -8.95
N LYS A 37 6.39 -4.77 -10.00
CA LYS A 37 7.67 -4.25 -10.51
C LYS A 37 7.92 -2.83 -9.98
N ASN A 38 9.14 -2.35 -10.17
CA ASN A 38 9.48 -0.97 -9.83
C ASN A 38 8.61 -0.03 -10.67
N GLY A 39 7.99 0.95 -10.02
CA GLY A 39 7.04 1.84 -10.66
C GLY A 39 5.58 1.38 -10.60
N GLU A 40 5.30 0.19 -10.05
CA GLU A 40 3.94 -0.26 -9.74
C GLU A 40 3.62 -0.03 -8.26
N GLY A 41 2.33 -0.11 -7.92
CA GLY A 41 1.87 0.14 -6.57
C GLY A 41 0.54 -0.53 -6.23
N LEU A 42 0.21 -0.47 -4.94
CA LEU A 42 -1.01 -1.02 -4.35
C LEU A 42 -1.78 0.10 -3.67
N HIS A 43 -3.09 0.04 -3.72
CA HIS A 43 -3.97 0.94 -2.98
C HIS A 43 -4.82 0.12 -2.03
N ILE A 44 -4.56 0.19 -0.74
CA ILE A 44 -5.30 -0.53 0.29
C ILE A 44 -6.35 0.40 0.88
N ILE A 45 -7.60 -0.08 0.90
CA ILE A 45 -8.69 0.61 1.59
C ILE A 45 -9.07 -0.21 2.82
N GLN A 46 -8.98 0.39 4.00
CA GLN A 46 -9.24 -0.26 5.28
C GLN A 46 -9.99 0.66 6.25
N THR A 47 -10.66 0.10 7.25
CA THR A 47 -11.40 0.89 8.24
C THR A 47 -10.53 1.47 9.36
N PHE A 48 -9.28 1.03 9.46
CA PHE A 48 -8.30 1.46 10.45
C PHE A 48 -6.92 1.60 9.82
N GLU A 49 -6.06 2.37 10.49
CA GLU A 49 -4.70 2.60 10.03
C GLU A 49 -3.83 1.33 10.19
N PRO A 50 -3.27 0.79 9.09
CA PRO A 50 -2.55 -0.47 9.15
C PRO A 50 -1.06 -0.25 9.47
N VAL A 51 -0.79 0.41 10.59
CA VAL A 51 0.56 0.73 11.11
C VAL A 51 1.57 -0.42 11.01
N PRO A 52 1.26 -1.68 11.39
CA PRO A 52 2.23 -2.78 11.30
C PRO A 52 2.65 -3.14 9.86
N LEU A 53 1.94 -2.68 8.83
CA LEU A 53 2.28 -2.96 7.43
C LEU A 53 3.42 -2.08 6.90
N TYR A 54 3.51 -0.84 7.39
CA TYR A 54 4.45 0.15 6.88
C TYR A 54 5.92 -0.31 6.92
N PRO A 55 6.47 -0.75 8.08
CA PRO A 55 7.86 -1.18 8.11
C PRO A 55 8.12 -2.39 7.23
N VAL A 56 7.15 -3.28 7.09
CA VAL A 56 7.30 -4.51 6.29
C VAL A 56 7.39 -4.20 4.81
N LEU A 57 6.52 -3.32 4.31
CA LEU A 57 6.55 -2.92 2.91
C LEU A 57 7.73 -1.97 2.63
N ALA A 58 8.12 -1.13 3.60
CA ALA A 58 9.35 -0.33 3.52
C ALA A 58 10.60 -1.21 3.33
N LEU A 59 10.71 -2.32 4.08
CA LEU A 59 11.79 -3.31 3.89
C LEU A 59 11.78 -3.95 2.51
N MET A 60 10.61 -4.14 1.90
CA MET A 60 10.48 -4.66 0.53
C MET A 60 10.79 -3.63 -0.57
N GLY A 61 11.11 -2.39 -0.18
CA GLY A 61 11.43 -1.29 -1.09
C GLY A 61 10.22 -0.47 -1.55
N PHE A 62 9.14 -0.45 -0.77
CA PHE A 62 7.97 0.37 -1.02
C PHE A 62 7.99 1.66 -0.20
N GLU A 63 7.56 2.76 -0.81
CA GLU A 63 7.11 3.94 -0.08
C GLU A 63 5.61 3.83 0.15
N HIS A 64 5.11 4.44 1.23
CA HIS A 64 3.68 4.46 1.51
C HIS A 64 3.17 5.88 1.71
N HIS A 65 1.91 6.11 1.37
CA HIS A 65 1.18 7.32 1.69
C HIS A 65 -0.16 6.91 2.29
N THR A 66 -0.50 7.50 3.43
CA THR A 66 -1.75 7.20 4.13
C THR A 66 -2.59 8.46 4.19
N GLU A 67 -3.82 8.37 3.74
CA GLU A 67 -4.81 9.42 3.84
C GLU A 67 -6.05 8.90 4.58
N LYS A 68 -6.48 9.69 5.56
CA LYS A 68 -7.70 9.41 6.30
C LYS A 68 -8.87 10.11 5.61
N VAL A 69 -9.67 9.33 4.89
CA VAL A 69 -10.86 9.84 4.20
C VAL A 69 -12.01 10.04 5.19
N SER A 70 -12.15 9.15 6.19
CA SER A 70 -13.18 9.26 7.22
C SER A 70 -12.80 8.51 8.50
N GLY A 71 -13.63 8.60 9.54
CA GLY A 71 -13.41 7.90 10.81
C GLY A 71 -13.29 6.38 10.70
N SER A 72 -13.82 5.80 9.62
CA SER A 72 -13.77 4.36 9.31
C SER A 72 -13.30 4.09 7.89
N GLU A 73 -12.56 5.03 7.29
CA GLU A 73 -12.01 4.86 5.95
C GLU A 73 -10.62 5.47 5.84
N TYR A 74 -9.66 4.60 5.60
CA TYR A 74 -8.25 4.90 5.41
C TYR A 74 -7.83 4.36 4.04
N HIS A 75 -7.19 5.23 3.27
CA HIS A 75 -6.61 4.91 1.98
C HIS A 75 -5.09 4.91 2.14
N VAL A 76 -4.48 3.78 1.83
CA VAL A 76 -3.03 3.60 1.93
C VAL A 76 -2.50 3.21 0.57
N TRP A 77 -1.71 4.07 -0.04
CA TRP A 77 -1.02 3.76 -1.29
C TRP A 77 0.39 3.32 -1.00
N PHE A 78 0.81 2.21 -1.60
CA PHE A 78 2.17 1.71 -1.58
C PHE A 78 2.75 1.79 -2.97
N TYR A 79 3.90 2.45 -3.12
CA TYR A 79 4.59 2.60 -4.38
C TYR A 79 5.94 1.90 -4.33
N ARG A 80 6.20 0.99 -5.28
CA ARG A 80 7.48 0.28 -5.36
C ARG A 80 8.54 1.20 -5.95
N VAL A 81 9.34 1.84 -5.09
CA VAL A 81 10.48 2.67 -5.52
C VAL A 81 11.67 1.85 -5.94
N ARG A 82 11.90 0.72 -5.28
CA ARG A 82 13.00 -0.20 -5.60
C ARG A 82 12.58 -1.63 -5.39
N LYS A 83 13.23 -2.53 -6.14
CA LYS A 83 13.06 -3.95 -5.92
C LYS A 83 13.88 -4.26 -4.68
N GLY A 84 13.22 -4.63 -3.56
CA GLY A 84 13.92 -5.25 -2.44
C GLY A 84 14.84 -6.34 -2.97
N GLU A 85 16.12 -6.19 -2.67
CA GLU A 85 17.24 -7.03 -3.11
C GLU A 85 17.16 -8.41 -2.47
#